data_AF-A0A0N1HGX8-F1
#
_entry.id   AF-A0A0N1HGX8-F1
#
_cell.length_a   1.000
_cell.length_b   1.000
_cell.length_c   1.000
_cell.angle_alpha   90.00
_cell.angle_beta   90.00
_cell.angle_gamma   90.00
#
_symmetry.space_group_name_H-M   'P 1'
#
loop_
_entity.id
_entity.type
_entity.pdbx_description
1 polymer ?
#
loop_
_entity_poly.entity_id
_entity_poly.type
_entity_poly.pdbx_seq_one_letter_code
_entity_poly.pdbx_strand_id
1 'polypeptide(L)'
;MAALANGLYQILFTNEQLLTAPDARPNAPLMLLPQEGGLHQEWKVTSKGGDAYTISLPDGLMHVSYDGEPDMHEPALLRVEPREWNLIPGQEPDTYQIAVVDAPMRLGLSLLRIYPPRIALAPVYGDQYQAWIFKNIG
;
A
#
# COMPACT_ATOMS: atom_id res chain seq x y z
N MET A 1 -7.78 -17.48 -10.06
CA MET A 1 -7.45 -16.26 -9.30
C MET A 1 -6.83 -15.29 -10.30
N ALA A 2 -7.42 -14.11 -10.48
CA ALA A 2 -6.90 -13.15 -11.43
C ALA A 2 -5.79 -12.35 -10.74
N ALA A 3 -4.57 -12.43 -11.28
CA ALA A 3 -3.47 -11.58 -10.88
C ALA A 3 -3.81 -10.12 -11.24
N LEU A 4 -3.54 -9.18 -10.33
CA LEU A 4 -3.69 -7.76 -10.64
C LEU A 4 -2.75 -7.40 -11.80
N ALA A 5 -3.27 -6.71 -12.82
CA ALA A 5 -2.49 -6.31 -13.98
C ALA A 5 -1.49 -5.20 -13.62
N ASN A 6 -0.35 -5.16 -14.30
CA ASN A 6 0.61 -4.06 -14.12
C ASN A 6 0.01 -2.75 -14.67
N GLY A 7 0.17 -1.64 -13.95
CA GLY A 7 -0.40 -0.35 -14.35
C GLY A 7 -0.36 0.70 -13.25
N LEU A 8 -0.98 1.85 -13.51
CA LEU A 8 -1.22 2.91 -12.54
C LEU A 8 -2.59 2.71 -11.87
N TYR A 9 -2.59 2.83 -10.56
CA TYR A 9 -3.73 2.61 -9.70
C TYR A 9 -3.88 3.73 -8.68
N GLN A 10 -5.12 4.03 -8.34
CA GLN A 10 -5.48 4.65 -7.09
C GLN A 10 -5.79 3.55 -6.09
N ILE A 11 -5.12 3.57 -4.93
CA ILE A 11 -5.26 2.56 -3.88
C ILE A 11 -6.15 3.16 -2.79
N LEU A 12 -7.40 2.71 -2.70
CA LEU A 12 -8.38 3.24 -1.75
C LEU A 12 -8.48 2.39 -0.50
N PHE A 13 -8.70 3.07 0.62
CA PHE A 13 -9.09 2.53 1.90
C PHE A 13 -10.56 2.89 2.16
N THR A 14 -11.41 1.87 2.30
CA THR A 14 -12.85 2.02 2.62
C THR A 14 -13.61 3.05 1.76
N ASN A 15 -13.40 3.03 0.43
CA ASN A 15 -14.06 3.89 -0.58
C ASN A 15 -13.92 5.43 -0.46
N GLU A 16 -13.42 5.96 0.66
CA GLU A 16 -13.41 7.41 0.93
C GLU A 16 -12.01 8.00 1.01
N GLN A 17 -11.02 7.19 1.35
CA GLN A 17 -9.65 7.63 1.58
C GLN A 17 -8.69 6.93 0.62
N LEU A 18 -7.60 7.60 0.24
CA LEU A 18 -6.57 7.04 -0.63
C LEU A 18 -5.23 6.98 0.07
N LEU A 19 -4.50 5.91 -0.23
CA LEU A 19 -3.07 5.83 0.05
C LEU A 19 -2.39 7.02 -0.64
N THR A 20 -1.73 7.84 0.15
CA THR A 20 -1.17 9.10 -0.30
C THR A 20 0.27 9.24 0.19
N ALA A 21 1.16 9.62 -0.74
CA ALA A 21 2.53 10.03 -0.47
C ALA A 21 2.61 11.56 -0.48
N PRO A 22 2.39 12.25 0.65
CA PRO A 22 2.36 13.72 0.69
C PRO A 22 3.70 14.37 0.28
N ASP A 23 4.78 13.59 0.33
CA ASP A 23 6.12 14.01 0.02
C ASP A 23 6.86 12.86 -0.68
N ALA A 24 7.44 13.13 -1.85
CA ALA A 24 8.15 12.15 -2.66
C ALA A 24 9.62 11.96 -2.22
N ARG A 25 9.95 12.25 -0.96
CA ARG A 25 11.29 12.07 -0.39
C ARG A 25 11.46 10.68 0.27
N PRO A 26 12.68 10.15 0.30
CA PRO A 26 12.98 8.95 1.08
C PRO A 26 12.60 9.13 2.55
N ASN A 27 12.08 8.07 3.16
CA ASN A 27 11.57 8.01 4.54
C ASN A 27 10.35 8.91 4.80
N ALA A 28 9.69 9.43 3.76
CA ALA A 28 8.41 10.09 3.92
C ALA A 28 7.33 9.08 4.33
N PRO A 29 6.55 9.34 5.39
CA PRO A 29 5.49 8.45 5.81
C PRO A 29 4.29 8.52 4.86
N LEU A 30 3.65 7.36 4.65
CA LEU A 30 2.41 7.25 3.91
C LEU A 30 1.21 7.57 4.80
N MET A 31 0.20 8.22 4.20
CA MET A 31 -0.99 8.69 4.90
C MET A 31 -2.26 8.30 4.13
N LEU A 32 -3.39 8.32 4.83
CA LEU A 32 -4.72 8.32 4.22
C LEU A 32 -5.25 9.73 4.15
N LEU A 33 -5.48 10.19 2.93
CA LEU A 33 -6.12 11.48 2.66
C LEU A 33 -7.35 11.26 1.76
N PRO A 34 -8.35 12.16 1.81
CA PRO A 34 -9.43 12.17 0.83
C PRO A 34 -8.89 12.31 -0.60
N GLN A 35 -9.75 12.02 -1.58
CA GLN A 35 -9.40 12.23 -2.98
C GLN A 35 -9.18 13.71 -3.28
N GLU A 36 -7.92 14.08 -3.50
CA GLU A 36 -7.52 15.42 -3.97
C GLU A 36 -7.02 15.37 -5.43
N GLY A 37 -6.58 14.19 -5.89
CA GLY A 37 -6.04 13.97 -7.22
C GLY A 37 -4.56 14.34 -7.36
N GLY A 38 -3.91 13.84 -8.41
CA GLY A 38 -2.51 14.12 -8.73
C GLY A 38 -1.53 13.00 -8.34
N LEU A 39 -0.28 13.18 -8.75
CA LEU A 39 0.77 12.15 -8.76
C LEU A 39 1.11 11.55 -7.38
N HIS A 40 0.73 12.22 -6.29
CA HIS A 40 0.97 11.77 -4.91
C HIS A 40 -0.07 10.76 -4.40
N GLN A 41 -1.17 10.57 -5.15
CA GLN A 41 -2.21 9.57 -4.87
C GLN A 41 -2.27 8.49 -5.96
N GLU A 42 -1.30 8.49 -6.88
CA GLU A 42 -1.19 7.55 -7.98
C GLU A 42 -0.05 6.57 -7.69
N TRP A 43 -0.31 5.30 -7.91
CA TRP A 43 0.61 4.23 -7.56
C TRP A 43 0.81 3.31 -8.75
N LYS A 44 2.06 3.17 -9.17
CA LYS A 44 2.45 2.18 -10.15
C LYS A 44 2.60 0.83 -9.47
N VAL A 45 1.81 -0.14 -9.91
CA VAL A 45 1.86 -1.51 -9.41
C VAL A 45 2.48 -2.38 -10.49
N THR A 46 3.56 -3.09 -10.13
CA THR A 46 4.30 -3.96 -11.04
C THR A 46 4.48 -5.33 -10.41
N SER A 47 3.98 -6.37 -11.06
CA SER A 47 4.24 -7.77 -10.69
C SER A 47 5.70 -8.12 -10.99
N LYS A 48 6.36 -8.77 -10.02
CA LYS A 48 7.71 -9.32 -10.15
C LYS A 48 7.70 -10.80 -10.59
N GLY A 49 6.51 -11.40 -10.71
CA GLY A 49 6.31 -12.82 -11.00
C GLY A 49 5.70 -13.56 -9.81
N GLY A 50 4.80 -14.51 -10.09
CA GLY A 50 3.98 -15.14 -9.04
C GLY A 50 3.03 -14.14 -8.38
N ASP A 51 2.94 -14.18 -7.06
CA ASP A 51 2.07 -13.32 -6.24
C ASP A 51 2.80 -12.09 -5.68
N ALA A 52 4.06 -11.87 -6.08
CA ALA A 52 4.90 -10.76 -5.61
C ALA A 52 4.73 -9.51 -6.48
N TYR A 53 4.50 -8.38 -5.82
CA TYR A 53 4.27 -7.08 -6.43
C TYR A 53 5.13 -6.00 -5.78
N THR A 54 5.52 -5.00 -6.58
CA THR A 54 6.09 -3.76 -6.08
C THR A 54 5.12 -2.61 -6.33
N ILE A 55 4.95 -1.75 -5.33
CA ILE A 55 4.12 -0.55 -5.40
C ILE A 55 5.05 0.65 -5.34
N SER A 56 4.97 1.55 -6.31
CA SER A 56 5.83 2.73 -6.41
C SER A 56 5.05 3.97 -6.79
N LEU A 57 5.68 5.14 -6.65
CA LEU A 57 5.21 6.35 -7.32
C LEU A 57 5.21 6.17 -8.85
N PRO A 58 4.50 7.03 -9.60
CA PRO A 58 4.39 6.92 -11.06
C PRO A 58 5.74 7.02 -11.79
N ASP A 59 6.70 7.76 -11.20
CA ASP A 59 8.07 7.89 -11.72
C ASP A 59 8.93 6.61 -11.55
N GLY A 60 8.50 5.68 -10.68
CA GLY A 60 9.22 4.46 -10.36
C GLY A 60 10.49 4.65 -9.52
N LEU A 61 10.71 5.83 -8.93
CA LEU A 61 11.91 6.14 -8.14
C LEU A 61 11.72 5.82 -6.65
N MET A 62 10.49 5.97 -6.15
CA MET A 62 10.14 5.74 -4.75
C MET A 62 9.11 4.63 -4.63
N HIS A 63 9.34 3.73 -3.70
CA HIS A 63 8.56 2.52 -3.45
C HIS A 63 7.93 2.54 -2.07
N VAL A 64 6.73 1.97 -1.97
CA VAL A 64 6.08 1.68 -0.69
C VAL A 64 6.89 0.59 0.01
N SER A 65 7.40 0.91 1.19
CA SER A 65 8.27 0.04 1.98
C SER A 65 8.07 0.30 3.49
N TYR A 66 8.93 -0.32 4.30
CA TYR A 66 9.00 -0.18 5.75
C TYR A 66 10.47 -0.36 6.18
N ASP A 67 10.85 0.16 7.35
CA ASP A 67 12.23 0.05 7.83
C ASP A 67 12.51 -1.32 8.45
N GLY A 68 13.73 -1.81 8.25
CA GLY A 68 14.22 -3.03 8.91
C GLY A 68 13.35 -4.29 8.68
N GLU A 69 13.12 -5.00 9.78
CA GLU A 69 12.28 -6.20 9.85
C GLU A 69 10.80 -5.82 10.06
N PRO A 70 9.86 -6.61 9.52
CA PRO A 70 8.44 -6.30 9.63
C PRO A 70 7.95 -6.46 11.08
N ASP A 71 7.64 -5.33 11.73
CA ASP A 71 7.09 -5.29 13.08
C ASP A 71 5.71 -4.59 13.12
N MET A 72 4.93 -4.90 14.14
CA MET A 72 3.66 -4.25 14.40
C MET A 72 3.87 -2.75 14.65
N HIS A 73 3.03 -1.91 14.03
CA HIS A 73 3.10 -0.45 14.12
C HIS A 73 4.25 0.22 13.36
N GLU A 74 5.12 -0.54 12.70
CA GLU A 74 6.16 0.02 11.85
C GLU A 74 5.53 0.86 10.73
N PRO A 75 5.85 2.15 10.60
CA PRO A 75 5.23 3.00 9.59
C PRO A 75 5.56 2.52 8.18
N ALA A 76 4.58 2.61 7.28
CA ALA A 76 4.87 2.48 5.86
C ALA A 76 5.51 3.79 5.36
N LEU A 77 6.64 3.66 4.68
CA LEU A 77 7.49 4.75 4.24
C LEU A 77 7.74 4.65 2.73
N LEU A 78 8.07 5.78 2.10
CA LEU A 78 8.69 5.78 0.78
C LEU A 78 10.18 5.48 0.87
N ARG A 79 10.68 4.57 0.03
CA ARG A 79 12.10 4.24 -0.07
C ARG A 79 12.55 4.05 -1.51
N VAL A 80 13.84 4.23 -1.76
CA VAL A 80 14.42 4.00 -3.09
C VAL A 80 14.52 2.51 -3.38
N GLU A 81 14.77 1.69 -2.35
CA GLU A 81 14.80 0.25 -2.50
C GLU A 81 13.38 -0.32 -2.66
N PRO A 82 13.09 -1.04 -3.74
CA PRO A 82 11.80 -1.68 -3.92
C PRO A 82 11.61 -2.78 -2.87
N ARG A 83 10.45 -2.78 -2.23
CA ARG A 83 10.00 -3.88 -1.38
C ARG A 83 8.91 -4.66 -2.10
N GLU A 84 9.00 -5.99 -1.99
CA GLU A 84 8.00 -6.89 -2.52
C GLU A 84 6.85 -7.08 -1.52
N TRP A 85 5.65 -7.17 -2.06
CA TRP A 85 4.40 -7.34 -1.34
C TRP A 85 3.60 -8.47 -1.98
N ASN A 86 2.94 -9.29 -1.17
CA ASN A 86 1.98 -10.27 -1.64
C ASN A 86 0.60 -9.61 -1.74
N LEU A 87 0.02 -9.56 -2.94
CA LEU A 87 -1.34 -9.06 -3.13
C LEU A 87 -2.33 -10.22 -3.03
N ILE A 88 -3.02 -10.30 -1.90
CA ILE A 88 -3.99 -11.38 -1.64
C ILE A 88 -5.39 -10.86 -1.96
N PRO A 89 -6.14 -11.49 -2.88
CA PRO A 89 -7.52 -11.06 -3.15
C PRO A 89 -8.39 -11.03 -1.89
N GLY A 90 -9.13 -9.94 -1.71
CA GLY A 90 -10.09 -9.77 -0.63
C GLY A 90 -11.43 -10.47 -0.89
N GLN A 91 -12.40 -10.26 0.01
CA GLN A 91 -13.75 -10.83 -0.11
C GLN A 91 -14.60 -10.10 -1.15
N GLU A 92 -14.32 -8.82 -1.40
CA GLU A 92 -15.03 -8.01 -2.38
C GLU A 92 -14.27 -7.94 -3.72
N PRO A 93 -14.97 -7.80 -4.86
CA PRO A 93 -14.32 -7.58 -6.14
C PRO A 93 -13.37 -6.38 -6.12
N ASP A 94 -12.25 -6.47 -6.85
CA ASP A 94 -11.23 -5.43 -6.97
C ASP A 94 -10.55 -5.01 -5.64
N THR A 95 -10.74 -5.80 -4.57
CA THR A 95 -10.08 -5.61 -3.29
C THR A 95 -8.91 -6.56 -3.10
N TYR A 96 -7.83 -6.06 -2.49
CA TYR A 96 -6.63 -6.83 -2.20
C TYR A 96 -6.06 -6.43 -0.84
N GLN A 97 -5.55 -7.41 -0.10
CA GLN A 97 -4.68 -7.18 1.04
C GLN A 97 -3.25 -7.03 0.54
N ILE A 98 -2.53 -6.01 1.03
CA ILE A 98 -1.12 -5.79 0.72
C ILE A 98 -0.31 -6.45 1.83
N ALA A 99 0.01 -7.73 1.68
CA ALA A 99 0.69 -8.53 2.71
C ALA A 99 2.22 -8.45 2.56
N VAL A 100 2.91 -8.51 3.69
CA VAL A 100 4.37 -8.61 3.73
C VAL A 100 4.78 -10.02 3.30
N VAL A 101 5.84 -10.13 2.50
CA VAL A 101 6.41 -11.42 2.10
C VAL A 101 7.02 -12.11 3.33
N ASP A 102 6.72 -13.40 3.50
CA ASP A 102 7.24 -14.26 4.58
C ASP A 102 6.98 -13.78 6.03
N ALA A 103 6.05 -12.83 6.23
CA ALA A 103 5.67 -12.37 7.57
C ALA A 103 4.14 -12.26 7.70
N PRO A 104 3.56 -12.56 8.88
CA PRO A 104 2.11 -12.45 9.11
C PRO A 104 1.67 -10.98 9.34
N MET A 105 2.17 -10.08 8.50
CA MET A 105 1.92 -8.63 8.53
C MET A 105 1.35 -8.16 7.20
N ARG A 106 0.67 -7.02 7.21
CA ARG A 106 0.08 -6.37 6.03
C ARG A 106 0.06 -4.85 6.19
N LEU A 107 -0.05 -4.14 5.08
CA LEU A 107 -0.25 -2.70 5.07
C LEU A 107 -1.66 -2.37 5.55
N GLY A 108 -1.76 -1.50 6.55
CA GLY A 108 -3.04 -1.12 7.15
C GLY A 108 -2.96 0.25 7.83
N LEU A 109 -4.05 0.59 8.51
CA LEU A 109 -4.10 1.78 9.36
C LEU A 109 -3.15 1.64 10.54
N SER A 110 -2.39 2.68 10.84
CA SER A 110 -1.67 2.79 12.10
C SER A 110 -2.67 2.89 13.26
N LEU A 111 -2.48 2.05 14.28
CA LEU A 111 -3.25 2.15 15.53
C LEU A 111 -2.84 3.35 16.38
N LEU A 112 -1.72 4.01 16.05
CA LEU A 112 -1.34 5.27 16.65
C LEU A 112 -2.26 6.37 16.13
N ARG A 113 -3.00 7.04 17.03
CA ARG A 113 -3.93 8.13 16.70
C ARG A 113 -3.21 9.44 16.35
N ILE A 114 -2.40 9.41 15.29
CA ILE A 114 -1.69 10.56 14.75
C ILE A 114 -2.49 11.09 13.55
N TYR A 115 -2.66 12.41 13.45
CA TYR A 115 -3.36 13.05 12.34
C TYR A 115 -2.37 13.77 11.39
N PRO A 116 -2.52 13.64 10.05
CA PRO A 116 -3.45 12.74 9.35
C PRO A 116 -3.19 11.25 9.63
N PRO A 117 -4.21 10.37 9.46
CA PRO A 117 -4.06 8.94 9.71
C PRO A 117 -2.90 8.37 8.88
N ARG A 118 -1.94 7.74 9.57
CA ARG A 118 -0.78 7.14 8.94
C ARG A 118 -1.02 5.68 8.60
N ILE A 119 -0.25 5.20 7.64
CA ILE A 119 -0.19 3.79 7.28
C ILE A 119 0.96 3.13 8.04
N ALA A 120 0.71 1.91 8.50
CA ALA A 120 1.70 1.09 9.18
C ALA A 120 1.49 -0.38 8.85
N LEU A 121 2.47 -1.20 9.23
CA LEU A 121 2.32 -2.63 9.28
C LEU A 121 1.36 -3.01 10.42
N ALA A 122 0.38 -3.84 10.06
CA ALA A 122 -0.61 -4.41 10.94
C ALA A 122 -0.61 -5.94 10.81
N PRO A 123 -0.90 -6.68 11.89
CA PRO A 123 -0.96 -8.13 11.82
C PRO A 123 -2.10 -8.63 10.92
N VAL A 124 -1.88 -9.76 10.25
CA VAL A 124 -2.86 -10.38 9.34
C VAL A 124 -4.12 -10.87 10.06
N TYR A 125 -4.02 -11.25 11.34
CA TYR A 125 -5.16 -11.61 12.20
C TYR A 125 -5.99 -10.40 12.70
N GLY A 126 -5.74 -9.21 12.15
CA GLY A 126 -6.63 -8.06 12.29
C GLY A 126 -7.92 -8.21 11.47
N ASP A 127 -8.60 -7.08 11.26
CA ASP A 127 -9.88 -7.07 10.55
C ASP A 127 -9.76 -7.64 9.11
N GLN A 128 -10.39 -8.79 8.85
CA GLN A 128 -10.40 -9.42 7.52
C GLN A 128 -11.04 -8.55 6.43
N TYR A 129 -11.84 -7.56 6.82
CA TYR A 129 -12.46 -6.58 5.91
C TYR A 129 -11.52 -5.42 5.55
N GLN A 130 -10.33 -5.36 6.15
CA GLN A 130 -9.33 -4.34 5.83
C GLN A 130 -8.58 -4.72 4.53
N ALA A 131 -9.29 -4.59 3.42
CA ALA A 131 -8.75 -4.73 2.08
C ALA A 131 -8.70 -3.37 1.37
N TRP A 132 -7.77 -3.24 0.43
CA TRP A 132 -7.53 -2.05 -0.36
C TRP A 132 -8.18 -2.22 -1.72
N ILE A 133 -8.87 -1.19 -2.20
CA ILE A 133 -9.47 -1.21 -3.55
C ILE A 133 -8.43 -0.67 -4.52
N PHE A 134 -8.12 -1.45 -5.56
CA PHE A 134 -7.19 -1.05 -6.61
C PHE A 134 -7.97 -0.54 -7.82
N LYS A 135 -8.17 0.78 -7.89
CA LYS A 135 -8.84 1.41 -9.01
C LYS A 135 -7.85 1.74 -10.11
N ASN A 136 -7.93 1.02 -11.23
CA ASN A 136 -7.07 1.27 -12.39
C ASN A 136 -7.34 2.67 -12.98
N ILE A 137 -6.28 3.40 -13.32
CA ILE A 137 -6.36 4.75 -13.91
C ILE A 137 -5.48 4.93 -15.17
N GLY A 138 -4.69 3.93 -15.57
CA GLY A 138 -3.84 4.00 -16.77
C GLY A 138 -2.76 2.94 -16.88
#